data_AF-A0A382KTZ7-F1
#
_entry.id   AF-A0A382KTZ7-F1
#
_cell.length_a   1.000
_cell.length_b   1.000
_cell.length_c   1.000
_cell.angle_alpha   90.00
_cell.angle_beta   90.00
_cell.angle_gamma   90.00
#
_symmetry.space_group_name_H-M   'P 1'
#
loop_
_entity.id
_entity.type
_entity.pdbx_description
1 polymer ?
#
loop_
_entity_poly.entity_id
_entity_poly.type
_entity_poly.pdbx_seq_one_letter_code
_entity_poly.pdbx_strand_id
1 'polypeptide(L)'
;VALEEIVKWDISIAPDGLNLPPGEGDARLGKEVYRQHCVRCHGDGAEGGDGLADPLVGGAGSLDSKAPIRTVGSYWPYATTIFDYVRRAMPYDLPMSLTNDDVYAVTAYVLALNDIIKTTDIINSDTLPKIKMPNRGGFVIHWPGSN
;
A
#
# COMPACT_ATOMS: atom_id res chain seq x y z
N VAL A 1 2.02 19.89 -23.91
CA VAL A 1 2.67 18.59 -23.64
C VAL A 1 1.96 17.57 -24.51
N ALA A 2 2.69 16.77 -25.28
CA ALA A 2 2.06 15.75 -26.13
C ALA A 2 1.42 14.64 -25.26
N LEU A 3 0.35 13.98 -25.72
CA LEU A 3 -0.31 12.91 -24.95
C LEU A 3 0.67 11.80 -24.55
N GLU A 4 1.55 11.42 -25.46
CA GLU A 4 2.61 10.44 -25.22
C GLU A 4 3.64 10.87 -24.17
N GLU A 5 3.85 12.17 -23.99
CA GLU A 5 4.67 12.69 -22.91
C GLU A 5 3.90 12.62 -21.59
N ILE A 6 2.63 13.02 -21.56
CA ILE A 6 1.77 12.97 -20.35
C ILE A 6 1.72 11.55 -19.77
N VAL A 7 1.57 10.53 -20.63
CA VAL A 7 1.51 9.11 -20.21
C VAL A 7 2.78 8.64 -19.51
N LYS A 8 3.96 9.21 -19.84
CA LYS A 8 5.22 8.86 -19.17
C LYS A 8 5.31 9.42 -17.75
N TRP A 9 4.64 10.54 -17.49
CA TRP A 9 4.65 11.21 -16.18
C TRP A 9 3.47 10.79 -15.30
N ASP A 10 2.36 10.35 -15.90
CA ASP A 10 1.19 9.88 -15.17
C ASP A 10 1.37 8.42 -14.71
N ILE A 11 1.98 8.28 -13.53
CA ILE A 11 2.09 7.01 -12.81
C ILE A 11 0.98 6.82 -11.77
N SER A 12 -0.04 7.69 -11.77
CA SER A 12 -1.09 7.71 -10.75
C SER A 12 -1.95 6.46 -10.87
N ILE A 13 -2.11 5.73 -9.76
CA ILE A 13 -2.95 4.53 -9.72
C ILE A 13 -4.30 4.84 -9.08
N ALA A 14 -5.38 4.51 -9.78
CA ALA A 14 -6.72 4.71 -9.26
C ALA A 14 -7.18 3.57 -8.31
N PRO A 15 -8.20 3.80 -7.48
CA PRO A 15 -8.80 2.77 -6.64
C PRO A 15 -9.29 1.50 -7.36
N ASP A 16 -9.68 1.62 -8.62
CA ASP A 16 -10.16 0.52 -9.47
C ASP A 16 -9.03 -0.21 -10.23
N GLY A 17 -7.77 0.23 -10.08
CA GLY A 17 -6.61 -0.35 -10.72
C GLY A 17 -6.21 0.30 -12.03
N LEU A 18 -6.86 1.38 -12.47
CA LEU A 18 -6.41 2.14 -13.63
C LEU A 18 -4.93 2.52 -13.48
N ASN A 19 -4.17 2.36 -14.57
CA ASN A 19 -2.72 2.59 -14.68
C ASN A 19 -1.80 1.64 -13.90
N LEU A 20 -2.33 0.56 -13.29
CA LEU A 20 -1.46 -0.47 -12.70
C LEU A 20 -0.56 -1.07 -13.79
N PRO A 21 0.78 -1.06 -13.60
CA PRO A 21 1.67 -1.60 -14.61
C PRO A 21 1.71 -3.13 -14.55
N PRO A 22 2.12 -3.80 -15.64
CA PRO A 22 2.37 -5.24 -15.62
C PRO A 22 3.43 -5.61 -14.56
N GLY A 23 3.19 -6.75 -13.92
CA GLY A 23 4.03 -7.32 -12.89
C GLY A 23 3.22 -8.14 -11.89
N GLU A 24 3.91 -8.88 -11.03
CA GLU A 24 3.27 -9.65 -9.96
C GLU A 24 4.22 -9.92 -8.77
N GLY A 25 3.63 -10.23 -7.61
CA GLY A 25 4.39 -10.62 -6.43
C GLY A 25 3.54 -11.30 -5.38
N ASP A 26 4.20 -12.08 -4.52
CA ASP A 26 3.62 -12.70 -3.32
C ASP A 26 4.24 -12.10 -2.04
N ALA A 27 3.64 -12.36 -0.87
CA ALA A 27 4.14 -11.81 0.39
C ALA A 27 5.51 -12.37 0.79
N ARG A 28 5.90 -13.55 0.29
CA ARG A 28 7.20 -14.16 0.59
C ARG A 28 8.33 -13.43 -0.13
N LEU A 29 8.15 -13.09 -1.41
CA LEU A 29 9.03 -12.21 -2.16
C LEU A 29 9.04 -10.82 -1.51
N GLY A 30 7.86 -10.32 -1.12
CA GLY A 30 7.73 -9.01 -0.50
C GLY A 30 8.47 -8.88 0.82
N LYS A 31 8.54 -9.96 1.61
CA LYS A 31 9.34 -9.99 2.83
C LYS A 31 10.82 -9.74 2.56
N GLU A 32 11.35 -10.27 1.45
CA GLU A 32 12.76 -10.06 1.09
C GLU A 32 13.01 -8.60 0.69
N VAL A 33 12.15 -8.05 -0.19
CA VAL A 33 12.19 -6.63 -0.58
C VAL A 33 12.11 -5.73 0.65
N TYR A 34 11.17 -6.03 1.56
CA TYR A 34 10.98 -5.29 2.80
C TYR A 34 12.22 -5.30 3.70
N ARG A 35 12.88 -6.45 3.85
CA ARG A 35 14.12 -6.57 4.63
C ARG A 35 15.25 -5.74 4.06
N GLN A 36 15.37 -5.68 2.74
CA GLN A 36 16.43 -4.94 2.07
C GLN A 36 16.20 -3.42 2.09
N HIS A 37 14.94 -2.98 1.98
CA HIS A 37 14.64 -1.59 1.65
C HIS A 37 13.79 -0.83 2.68
N CYS A 38 13.08 -1.53 3.57
CA CYS A 38 12.05 -0.93 4.42
C CYS A 38 12.34 -1.04 5.92
N VAL A 39 12.93 -2.17 6.35
CA VAL A 39 13.16 -2.52 7.76
C VAL A 39 13.87 -1.44 8.56
N ARG A 40 14.85 -0.75 7.95
CA ARG A 40 15.65 0.27 8.64
C ARG A 40 14.79 1.37 9.28
N CYS A 41 13.68 1.75 8.64
CA CYS A 41 12.82 2.83 9.14
C CYS A 41 11.51 2.31 9.72
N HIS A 42 10.94 1.22 9.17
CA HIS A 42 9.64 0.71 9.60
C HIS A 42 9.72 -0.43 10.63
N GLY A 43 10.89 -1.00 10.93
CA GLY A 43 11.04 -2.14 11.84
C GLY A 43 10.74 -3.49 11.19
N ASP A 44 11.17 -4.60 11.80
CA ASP A 44 11.02 -5.96 11.24
C ASP A 44 9.55 -6.42 11.20
N GLY A 45 8.74 -5.97 12.16
CA GLY A 45 7.30 -6.20 12.23
C GLY A 45 6.47 -5.07 11.60
N ALA A 46 7.09 -4.08 10.97
CA ALA A 46 6.45 -2.87 10.44
C ALA A 46 5.78 -1.98 11.50
N GLU A 47 6.30 -1.99 12.73
CA GLU A 47 5.86 -1.25 13.91
C GLU A 47 6.33 0.21 13.99
N GLY A 48 7.13 0.68 13.01
CA GLY A 48 7.61 2.05 12.92
C GLY A 48 9.07 2.29 13.36
N GLY A 49 9.88 1.23 13.48
CA GLY A 49 11.35 1.29 13.63
C GLY A 49 11.85 2.34 14.62
N ASP A 50 11.42 2.26 15.88
CA ASP A 50 11.74 3.21 16.96
C ASP A 50 11.34 4.68 16.68
N GLY A 51 10.31 4.89 15.85
CA GLY A 51 9.76 6.20 15.51
C GLY A 51 10.44 6.86 14.30
N LEU A 52 11.27 6.13 13.55
CA LEU A 52 11.88 6.62 12.31
C LEU A 52 10.88 6.73 11.16
N ALA A 53 9.82 5.92 11.18
CA ALA A 53 8.70 6.01 10.24
C ALA A 53 7.39 5.59 10.92
N ASP A 54 6.28 5.87 10.25
CA ASP A 54 4.96 5.45 10.76
C ASP A 54 4.81 3.92 10.77
N PRO A 55 4.07 3.35 11.75
CA PRO A 55 3.72 1.94 11.74
C PRO A 55 2.81 1.60 10.55
N LEU A 56 3.12 0.51 9.86
CA LEU A 56 2.31 -0.02 8.75
C LEU A 56 1.27 -1.05 9.22
N VAL A 57 1.42 -1.55 10.45
CA VAL A 57 0.55 -2.58 11.04
C VAL A 57 -0.02 -2.14 12.39
N GLY A 58 -1.14 -2.75 12.77
CA GLY A 58 -1.78 -2.53 14.06
C GLY A 58 -2.90 -1.49 14.02
N GLY A 59 -3.54 -1.24 15.16
CA GLY A 59 -4.65 -0.29 15.26
C GLY A 59 -6.00 -0.81 14.76
N ALA A 60 -6.12 -2.10 14.39
CA ALA A 60 -7.39 -2.72 14.07
C ALA A 60 -8.38 -2.55 15.24
N GLY A 61 -9.57 -2.03 14.94
CA GLY A 61 -10.60 -1.73 15.96
C GLY A 61 -10.30 -0.54 16.87
N SER A 62 -9.26 0.25 16.60
CA SER A 62 -8.91 1.43 17.43
C SER A 62 -9.54 2.74 16.96
N LEU A 63 -10.18 2.77 15.78
CA LEU A 63 -10.60 4.01 15.11
C LEU A 63 -11.67 4.80 15.87
N ASP A 64 -12.46 4.16 16.73
CA ASP A 64 -13.48 4.76 17.58
C ASP A 64 -12.97 5.16 18.98
N SER A 65 -11.70 4.86 19.27
CA SER A 65 -11.09 5.17 20.55
C SER A 65 -10.67 6.64 20.67
N LYS A 66 -10.31 7.07 21.89
CA LYS A 66 -9.76 8.42 22.14
C LYS A 66 -8.39 8.66 21.51
N ALA A 67 -7.67 7.58 21.17
CA ALA A 67 -6.32 7.62 20.60
C ALA A 67 -6.24 6.61 19.44
N PRO A 68 -6.89 6.90 18.30
CA PRO A 68 -6.96 5.97 17.18
C PRO A 68 -5.58 5.79 16.54
N ILE A 69 -5.22 4.54 16.25
CA ILE A 69 -3.97 4.19 15.58
C ILE A 69 -4.32 3.92 14.11
N ARG A 70 -3.86 4.82 13.23
CA ARG A 70 -4.16 4.81 11.80
C ARG A 70 -2.98 4.22 11.03
N THR A 71 -3.16 3.01 10.52
CA THR A 71 -2.16 2.26 9.75
C THR A 71 -2.77 1.80 8.44
N VAL A 72 -2.01 1.04 7.65
CA VAL A 72 -2.50 0.47 6.38
C VAL A 72 -3.72 -0.41 6.64
N GLY A 73 -3.64 -1.36 7.59
CA GLY A 73 -4.75 -2.28 7.85
C GLY A 73 -5.93 -1.66 8.60
N SER A 74 -5.68 -0.67 9.47
CA SER A 74 -6.76 -0.09 10.27
C SER A 74 -7.53 1.00 9.53
N TYR A 75 -6.86 1.81 8.71
CA TYR A 75 -7.43 3.07 8.22
C TYR A 75 -7.59 3.13 6.70
N TRP A 76 -6.66 2.58 5.90
CA TRP A 76 -6.64 2.82 4.46
C TRP A 76 -7.79 2.11 3.73
N PRO A 77 -8.50 2.78 2.79
CA PRO A 77 -9.67 2.20 2.13
C PRO A 77 -9.35 1.34 0.90
N TYR A 78 -8.20 1.55 0.26
CA TYR A 78 -7.85 0.90 -1.01
C TYR A 78 -6.43 0.31 -0.96
N ALA A 79 -6.30 -0.94 -1.37
CA ALA A 79 -4.99 -1.61 -1.45
C ALA A 79 -4.10 -1.00 -2.55
N THR A 80 -4.70 -0.49 -3.63
CA THR A 80 -3.97 0.15 -4.74
C THR A 80 -3.20 1.40 -4.30
N THR A 81 -3.67 2.10 -3.26
CA THR A 81 -2.96 3.26 -2.68
C THR A 81 -1.60 2.86 -2.10
N ILE A 82 -1.46 1.64 -1.58
CA ILE A 82 -0.18 1.12 -1.08
C ILE A 82 0.81 1.03 -2.25
N PHE A 83 0.40 0.40 -3.34
CA PHE A 83 1.23 0.25 -4.54
C PHE A 83 1.63 1.62 -5.12
N ASP A 84 0.68 2.53 -5.28
CA ASP A 84 0.93 3.89 -5.79
C ASP A 84 1.98 4.63 -4.95
N TYR A 85 1.76 4.64 -3.62
CA TYR A 85 2.62 5.34 -2.69
C TYR A 85 4.02 4.72 -2.66
N VAL A 86 4.12 3.39 -2.58
CA VAL A 86 5.42 2.70 -2.58
C VAL A 86 6.17 2.97 -3.87
N ARG A 87 5.53 2.80 -5.03
CA ARG A 87 6.17 3.03 -6.35
C ARG A 87 6.71 4.45 -6.49
N ARG A 88 5.96 5.45 -6.02
CA ARG A 88 6.27 6.86 -6.21
C ARG A 88 7.24 7.42 -5.17
N ALA A 89 7.11 7.01 -3.92
CA ALA A 89 7.72 7.70 -2.79
C ALA A 89 8.67 6.82 -1.96
N MET A 90 8.70 5.50 -2.19
CA MET A 90 9.54 4.58 -1.44
C MET A 90 10.57 3.86 -2.33
N PRO A 91 11.69 3.42 -1.75
CA PRO A 91 12.21 3.76 -0.42
C PRO A 91 12.45 5.27 -0.27
N TYR A 92 12.35 5.79 0.95
CA TYR A 92 12.36 7.25 1.18
C TYR A 92 13.63 7.95 0.65
N ASP A 93 14.78 7.28 0.73
CA ASP A 93 16.07 7.78 0.24
C ASP A 93 16.30 7.52 -1.25
N LEU A 94 15.49 6.66 -1.87
CA LEU A 94 15.63 6.27 -3.27
C LEU A 94 14.25 6.01 -3.93
N PRO A 95 13.36 7.01 -4.03
CA PRO A 95 12.03 6.84 -4.60
C PRO A 95 12.09 6.38 -6.06
N MET A 96 11.08 5.61 -6.49
CA MET A 96 10.97 5.07 -7.85
C MET A 96 12.10 4.11 -8.28
N SER A 97 12.83 3.51 -7.32
CA SER A 97 13.92 2.57 -7.61
C SER A 97 13.50 1.10 -7.69
N LEU A 98 12.37 0.74 -7.10
CA LEU A 98 11.85 -0.63 -7.11
C LEU A 98 11.23 -0.98 -8.47
N THR A 99 11.37 -2.25 -8.87
CA THR A 99 10.65 -2.76 -10.05
C THR A 99 9.16 -2.93 -9.75
N ASN A 100 8.31 -3.06 -10.78
CA ASN A 100 6.88 -3.28 -10.54
C ASN A 100 6.62 -4.56 -9.73
N ASP A 101 7.37 -5.62 -9.99
CA ASP A 101 7.29 -6.90 -9.26
C ASP A 101 7.66 -6.70 -7.79
N ASP A 102 8.73 -5.95 -7.50
CA ASP A 102 9.12 -5.62 -6.12
C ASP A 102 8.04 -4.81 -5.40
N VAL A 103 7.41 -3.85 -6.08
CA VAL A 103 6.33 -3.03 -5.51
C VAL A 103 5.09 -3.91 -5.25
N TYR A 104 4.69 -4.80 -6.17
CA TYR A 104 3.60 -5.75 -5.93
C TYR A 104 3.92 -6.68 -4.77
N ALA A 105 5.14 -7.22 -4.73
CA ALA A 105 5.59 -8.12 -3.69
C ALA A 105 5.55 -7.44 -2.31
N VAL A 106 6.16 -6.26 -2.14
CA VAL A 106 6.14 -5.57 -0.85
C VAL A 106 4.73 -5.11 -0.45
N THR A 107 3.89 -4.75 -1.43
CA THR A 107 2.46 -4.49 -1.19
C THR A 107 1.77 -5.74 -0.63
N ALA A 108 2.01 -6.92 -1.24
CA ALA A 108 1.49 -8.19 -0.75
C ALA A 108 1.97 -8.49 0.68
N TYR A 109 3.23 -8.20 0.99
CA TYR A 109 3.78 -8.40 2.33
C TYR A 109 3.10 -7.52 3.38
N VAL A 110 2.92 -6.23 3.11
CA VAL A 110 2.22 -5.30 4.04
C VAL A 110 0.76 -5.71 4.24
N LEU A 111 0.08 -6.17 3.18
CA LEU A 111 -1.30 -6.67 3.28
C LEU A 111 -1.36 -7.96 4.12
N ALA A 112 -0.42 -8.88 3.93
CA ALA A 112 -0.34 -10.14 4.69
C ALA A 112 -0.01 -9.89 6.17
N LEU A 113 0.86 -8.93 6.48
CA LEU A 113 1.15 -8.52 7.87
C LEU A 113 -0.08 -7.96 8.60
N ASN A 114 -1.06 -7.46 7.87
CA ASN A 114 -2.33 -6.98 8.41
C ASN A 114 -3.46 -8.03 8.34
N ASP A 115 -3.13 -9.30 8.06
CA ASP A 115 -4.08 -10.41 7.91
C ASP A 115 -5.17 -10.18 6.83
N ILE A 116 -4.88 -9.35 5.81
CA ILE A 116 -5.85 -9.01 4.75
C ILE A 116 -5.83 -10.04 3.62
N ILE A 117 -4.67 -10.64 3.37
CA ILE A 117 -4.46 -11.68 2.37
C ILE A 117 -3.62 -12.82 2.96
N LYS A 118 -3.59 -13.97 2.27
CA LYS A 118 -2.66 -15.05 2.60
C LYS A 118 -1.29 -14.75 2.01
N THR A 119 -0.25 -15.33 2.60
CA THR A 119 1.12 -15.17 2.13
C THR A 119 1.39 -15.76 0.74
N THR A 120 0.53 -16.68 0.28
CA THR A 120 0.62 -17.33 -1.04
C THR A 120 -0.27 -16.69 -2.10
N ASP A 121 -1.05 -15.66 -1.76
CA ASP A 121 -1.90 -14.98 -2.73
C ASP A 121 -1.01 -14.15 -3.68
N ILE A 122 -1.26 -14.28 -4.99
CA ILE A 122 -0.54 -13.52 -6.02
C ILE A 122 -1.21 -12.16 -6.21
N ILE A 123 -0.42 -11.10 -6.09
CA ILE A 123 -0.84 -9.71 -6.24
C ILE A 123 -0.30 -9.17 -7.55
N ASN A 124 -1.21 -8.69 -8.41
CA ASN A 124 -0.91 -8.09 -9.71
C ASN A 124 -1.98 -7.05 -10.09
N SER A 125 -1.94 -6.55 -11.32
CA SER A 125 -2.89 -5.54 -11.82
C SER A 125 -4.35 -5.99 -11.76
N ASP A 126 -4.61 -7.30 -11.82
CA ASP A 126 -5.96 -7.86 -11.83
C ASP A 126 -6.47 -8.22 -10.45
N THR A 127 -5.59 -8.61 -9.52
CA THR A 127 -5.98 -9.08 -8.18
C THR A 127 -5.96 -7.97 -7.14
N LEU A 128 -5.00 -7.03 -7.21
CA LEU A 128 -4.84 -5.94 -6.23
C LEU A 128 -6.12 -5.07 -6.08
N PRO A 129 -6.79 -4.63 -7.16
CA PRO A 129 -8.00 -3.78 -7.03
C PRO A 129 -9.20 -4.50 -6.41
N LYS A 130 -9.21 -5.84 -6.44
CA LYS A 130 -10.30 -6.67 -5.91
C LYS A 130 -10.22 -6.85 -4.39
N ILE A 131 -9.11 -6.47 -3.77
CA ILE A 131 -8.92 -6.58 -2.33
C ILE A 131 -9.79 -5.57 -1.61
N LYS A 132 -10.63 -6.08 -0.70
CA LYS A 132 -11.49 -5.25 0.15
C LYS A 132 -10.77 -4.97 1.47
N MET A 133 -10.23 -3.76 1.60
CA MET A 133 -9.62 -3.30 2.85
C MET A 133 -10.65 -3.23 3.99
N PRO A 134 -10.26 -3.46 5.26
CA PRO A 134 -11.18 -3.43 6.40
C PRO A 134 -11.99 -2.13 6.53
N ASN A 135 -11.33 -0.99 6.28
CA ASN A 135 -11.96 0.33 6.38
C ASN A 135 -12.52 0.87 5.06
N ARG A 136 -12.84 0.00 4.08
CA ARG A 136 -13.35 0.40 2.74
C ARG A 136 -14.59 1.31 2.82
N GLY A 137 -15.45 1.11 3.81
CA GLY A 137 -16.68 1.90 4.03
C GLY A 137 -16.54 3.03 5.04
N GLY A 138 -15.36 3.26 5.61
CA GLY A 138 -15.13 4.27 6.66
C GLY A 138 -14.95 5.71 6.15
N PHE A 139 -15.04 5.92 4.84
CA PHE A 139 -14.89 7.22 4.21
C PHE A 139 -16.19 7.61 3.50
N VAL A 140 -16.65 8.83 3.74
CA VAL A 140 -17.86 9.38 3.14
C VAL A 140 -17.52 10.61 2.31
N ILE A 141 -18.18 10.73 1.16
CA ILE A 141 -18.14 11.96 0.38
C ILE A 141 -19.04 12.96 1.09
N HIS A 142 -18.43 13.92 1.78
CA HIS A 142 -19.15 15.00 2.43
C HIS A 142 -19.54 16.12 1.43
N TRP A 143 -19.08 16.08 0.17
CA TRP A 143 -19.34 17.15 -0.80
C TRP A 143 -19.74 16.67 -2.21
N PRO A 144 -20.81 17.23 -2.82
CA PRO A 144 -21.83 18.05 -2.17
C PRO A 144 -22.56 17.20 -1.12
N GLY A 145 -22.92 17.79 0.02
CA GLY A 145 -23.43 17.06 1.19
C GLY A 145 -24.45 15.99 0.82
N SER A 146 -24.31 14.80 1.40
CA SER A 146 -25.33 13.75 1.28
C SER A 146 -26.65 14.29 1.84
N ASN A 147 -27.67 14.40 0.98
CA ASN A 147 -29.05 14.75 1.35
C ASN A 147 -29.58 13.86 2.48
#